data_AF-A0A7M7K166-F1
#
_entry.id   AF-A0A7M7K166-F1
#
_cell.length_a   1.000
_cell.length_b   1.000
_cell.length_c   1.000
_cell.angle_alpha   90.00
_cell.angle_beta   90.00
_cell.angle_gamma   90.00
#
_symmetry.space_group_name_H-M   'P 1'
#
loop_
_entity.id
_entity.type
_entity.pdbx_description
1 polymer ?
#
loop_
_entity_poly.entity_id
_entity_poly.type
_entity_poly.pdbx_seq_one_letter_code
_entity_poly.pdbx_strand_id
1 'polypeptide(L)'
;MSEQVGLPGTEGQLIDQANADESTVPSSISGILMRVLYRLLSLVPWGARGEIPVQCVFCRIARGDDPTSEIHYHDSQFVVISDIAPASTHHYLVIPKEHIRDVRCLDDRHIDMVRQMADHGRKVLELRGGKWDECRRGFHFPPFISVGHLHMHIISPESAMSKRNELTFRNDSYWFRSADAILEMLTRLQPTPSRLQTPSSDKNSTSMLAKLS
;
A
#
# COMPACT_ATOMS: atom_id res chain seq x y z
N MET A 1 -15.01 -14.25 37.00
CA MET A 1 -16.32 -13.80 36.47
C MET A 1 -16.03 -12.52 35.71
N SER A 2 -15.36 -12.57 34.56
CA SER A 2 -15.86 -12.97 33.22
C SER A 2 -17.12 -12.19 32.83
N GLU A 3 -16.91 -11.08 32.11
CA GLU A 3 -17.87 -10.57 31.13
C GLU A 3 -17.07 -9.95 29.98
N GLN A 4 -16.97 -10.72 28.90
CA GLN A 4 -16.51 -10.25 27.60
C GLN A 4 -17.73 -9.73 26.84
N VAL A 5 -17.72 -8.47 26.44
CA VAL A 5 -18.73 -7.91 25.53
C VAL A 5 -18.15 -8.03 24.12
N GLY A 6 -18.64 -9.03 23.38
CA GLY A 6 -18.35 -9.23 21.97
C GLY A 6 -19.09 -8.21 21.10
N LEU A 7 -18.40 -7.68 20.08
CA LEU A 7 -18.99 -6.92 18.98
C LEU A 7 -18.76 -7.68 17.66
N PRO A 8 -19.72 -7.61 16.71
CA PRO A 8 -19.81 -8.54 15.60
C PRO A 8 -18.78 -8.25 14.52
N GLY A 9 -18.06 -9.31 14.10
CA GLY A 9 -17.20 -9.29 12.94
C GLY A 9 -18.02 -9.14 11.67
N THR A 10 -17.76 -8.09 10.91
CA THR A 10 -18.21 -7.99 9.52
C THR A 10 -17.24 -8.81 8.67
N GLU A 11 -17.74 -9.92 8.13
CA GLU A 11 -17.06 -10.73 7.12
C GLU A 11 -16.71 -9.85 5.91
N GLY A 12 -15.46 -9.39 5.86
CA GLY A 12 -14.88 -8.77 4.67
C GLY A 12 -14.69 -9.84 3.62
N GLN A 13 -15.53 -9.79 2.60
CA GLN A 13 -15.55 -10.68 1.44
C GLN A 13 -14.14 -10.76 0.80
N LEU A 14 -13.50 -11.92 0.91
CA LEU A 14 -12.24 -12.23 0.24
C LEU A 14 -12.51 -12.29 -1.27
N ILE A 15 -11.97 -11.34 -2.02
CA ILE A 15 -12.08 -11.27 -3.47
C ILE A 15 -10.86 -11.91 -4.12
N ASP A 16 -11.11 -12.93 -4.95
CA ASP A 16 -10.22 -13.44 -5.98
C ASP A 16 -9.81 -12.28 -6.91
N GLN A 17 -8.61 -11.73 -6.70
CA GLN A 17 -8.05 -10.72 -7.60
C GLN A 17 -6.96 -11.34 -8.48
N ALA A 18 -7.41 -11.85 -9.63
CA ALA A 18 -6.55 -12.15 -10.76
C ALA A 18 -7.25 -11.72 -12.05
N ASN A 19 -7.20 -10.42 -12.36
CA ASN A 19 -7.34 -9.91 -13.72
C ASN A 19 -6.38 -8.73 -13.88
N ALA A 20 -5.10 -9.07 -13.97
CA ALA A 20 -4.13 -8.18 -14.59
C ALA A 20 -4.43 -8.13 -16.09
N ASP A 21 -4.60 -6.92 -16.62
CA ASP A 21 -4.76 -6.57 -18.03
C ASP A 21 -3.94 -7.48 -18.94
N GLU A 22 -4.63 -8.25 -19.78
CA GLU A 22 -4.09 -9.29 -20.66
C GLU A 22 -3.26 -8.72 -21.83
N SER A 23 -3.25 -7.40 -22.04
CA SER A 23 -2.81 -6.82 -23.32
C SER A 23 -1.32 -6.51 -23.44
N THR A 24 -0.50 -6.67 -22.40
CA THR A 24 0.92 -6.22 -22.45
C THR A 24 1.92 -7.13 -21.73
N VAL A 25 1.96 -8.43 -22.06
CA VAL A 25 2.97 -9.36 -21.49
C VAL A 25 3.62 -10.28 -22.53
N PRO A 26 4.97 -10.44 -22.51
CA PRO A 26 5.70 -11.24 -23.49
C PRO A 26 5.43 -12.74 -23.34
N SER A 27 5.28 -13.42 -24.49
CA SER A 27 4.82 -14.80 -24.68
C SER A 27 5.80 -15.90 -24.22
N SER A 28 6.78 -15.60 -23.37
CA SER A 28 7.79 -16.59 -22.96
C SER A 28 7.20 -17.59 -21.95
N ILE A 29 7.52 -18.88 -22.14
CA ILE A 29 7.12 -20.01 -21.28
C ILE A 29 7.51 -19.76 -19.81
N SER A 30 8.64 -19.06 -19.57
CA SER A 30 9.08 -18.63 -18.24
C SER A 30 8.09 -17.66 -17.57
N GLY A 31 7.50 -16.74 -18.35
CA GLY A 31 6.48 -15.81 -17.87
C GLY A 31 5.18 -16.50 -17.50
N ILE A 32 4.75 -17.51 -18.27
CA ILE A 32 3.54 -18.29 -17.98
C ILE A 32 3.73 -19.13 -16.71
N LEU A 33 4.87 -19.82 -16.57
CA LEU A 33 5.17 -20.63 -15.39
C LEU A 33 5.21 -19.79 -14.11
N MET A 34 5.84 -18.61 -14.16
CA MET A 34 5.83 -17.69 -13.03
C MET A 34 4.42 -17.21 -12.71
N ARG A 35 3.57 -16.89 -13.70
CA ARG A 35 2.17 -16.51 -13.47
C ARG A 35 1.38 -17.60 -12.74
N VAL A 36 1.55 -18.86 -13.15
CA VAL A 36 0.90 -20.00 -12.47
C VAL A 36 1.43 -20.14 -11.04
N LEU A 37 2.75 -20.02 -10.85
CA LEU A 37 3.36 -20.11 -9.52
C LEU A 37 2.87 -19.01 -8.57
N TYR A 38 2.83 -17.75 -9.01
CA TYR A 38 2.31 -16.64 -8.20
C TYR A 38 0.81 -16.77 -7.92
N ARG A 39 0.03 -17.27 -8.88
CA ARG A 39 -1.39 -17.53 -8.68
C ARG A 39 -1.62 -18.64 -7.65
N LEU A 40 -0.78 -19.68 -7.65
CA LEU A 40 -0.84 -20.74 -6.64
C LEU A 40 -0.39 -20.24 -5.26
N LEU A 41 0.65 -19.41 -5.19
CA LEU A 41 1.12 -18.82 -3.93
C LEU A 41 0.12 -17.81 -3.32
N SER A 42 -0.66 -17.12 -4.15
CA SER A 42 -1.71 -16.19 -3.69
C SER A 42 -2.97 -16.89 -3.15
N LEU A 43 -3.16 -18.18 -3.42
CA LEU A 43 -4.24 -18.99 -2.85
C LEU A 43 -3.93 -19.49 -1.43
N VAL A 44 -2.71 -19.27 -0.92
CA VAL A 44 -2.36 -19.60 0.48
C VAL A 44 -3.00 -18.55 1.39
N PRO A 45 -3.86 -18.93 2.36
CA PRO A 45 -4.50 -18.00 3.29
C PRO A 45 -3.44 -17.34 4.15
N TRP A 46 -3.11 -16.12 3.78
CA TRP A 46 -1.91 -15.45 4.19
C TRP A 46 -2.24 -14.57 5.39
N GLY A 47 -2.25 -15.15 6.60
CA GLY A 47 -2.13 -14.52 7.93
C GLY A 47 -2.85 -13.19 8.17
N ALA A 48 -3.88 -13.22 9.03
CA ALA A 48 -4.77 -12.12 9.33
C ALA A 48 -4.06 -10.84 9.82
N ARG A 49 -4.66 -9.70 9.48
CA ARG A 49 -4.31 -8.35 9.97
C ARG A 49 -4.18 -8.33 11.50
N GLY A 50 -3.17 -7.64 12.02
CA GLY A 50 -3.17 -7.18 13.42
C GLY A 50 -2.49 -8.06 14.47
N GLU A 51 -2.02 -9.26 14.16
CA GLU A 51 -1.12 -9.97 15.08
C GLU A 51 0.30 -9.38 14.97
N ILE A 52 0.71 -8.58 15.96
CA ILE A 52 2.10 -8.11 16.09
C ILE A 52 2.97 -9.34 16.34
N PRO A 53 3.82 -9.77 15.40
CA PRO A 53 4.71 -10.88 15.66
C PRO A 53 5.70 -10.42 16.74
N VAL A 54 5.87 -11.22 17.79
CA VAL A 54 6.76 -10.92 18.94
C VAL A 54 8.18 -10.54 18.49
N GLN A 55 8.57 -10.94 17.27
CA GLN A 55 9.90 -10.77 16.69
C GLN A 55 9.96 -9.76 15.52
N CYS A 56 8.90 -8.99 15.23
CA CYS A 56 8.97 -8.02 14.14
C CYS A 56 9.94 -6.86 14.47
N VAL A 57 11.05 -6.80 13.73
CA VAL A 57 12.09 -5.76 13.91
C VAL A 57 11.55 -4.35 13.70
N PHE A 58 10.67 -4.16 12.71
CA PHE A 58 10.09 -2.84 12.42
C PHE A 58 9.06 -2.39 13.47
N CYS A 59 8.33 -3.32 14.10
CA CYS A 59 7.53 -3.00 15.28
C CYS A 59 8.39 -2.53 16.46
N ARG A 60 9.56 -3.16 16.68
CA ARG A 60 10.50 -2.71 17.74
C ARG A 60 11.02 -1.30 17.47
N ILE A 61 11.46 -1.04 16.24
CA ILE A 61 11.91 0.31 15.82
C ILE A 61 10.78 1.33 15.99
N ALA A 62 9.57 1.01 15.54
CA ALA A 62 8.39 1.88 15.62
C ALA A 62 8.01 2.25 17.07
N ARG A 63 8.30 1.37 18.04
CA ARG A 63 8.11 1.62 19.48
C ARG A 63 9.29 2.34 20.14
N GLY A 64 10.44 2.46 19.46
CA GLY A 64 11.66 3.00 20.04
C GLY A 64 12.46 1.99 20.88
N ASP A 65 12.17 0.69 20.74
CA ASP A 65 12.86 -0.40 21.46
C ASP A 65 14.22 -0.75 20.81
N ASP A 66 14.51 -0.22 19.62
CA ASP A 66 15.76 -0.45 18.89
C ASP A 66 16.67 0.79 18.97
N PRO A 67 17.80 0.73 19.70
CA PRO A 67 18.71 1.85 19.83
C PRO A 67 19.67 2.03 18.64
N THR A 68 19.64 1.12 17.66
CA THR A 68 20.62 1.07 16.56
C THR A 68 20.15 1.81 15.31
N SER A 69 18.84 1.93 15.14
CA SER A 69 18.23 2.51 13.96
C SER A 69 18.27 4.04 14.01
N GLU A 70 18.84 4.67 12.98
CA GLU A 70 18.78 6.13 12.85
C GLU A 70 17.38 6.57 12.41
N ILE A 71 16.63 7.19 13.33
CA ILE A 71 15.29 7.73 13.07
C ILE A 71 15.42 9.17 12.55
N HIS A 72 15.02 9.41 11.31
CA HIS A 72 15.01 10.74 10.70
C HIS A 72 13.69 11.47 10.90
N TYR A 73 12.60 10.74 11.12
CA TYR A 73 11.27 11.28 11.36
C TYR A 73 10.43 10.27 12.15
N HIS A 74 9.58 10.76 13.05
CA HIS A 74 8.53 9.97 13.66
C HIS A 74 7.34 10.83 14.03
N ASP A 75 6.13 10.26 13.99
CA ASP A 75 4.91 10.85 14.53
C ASP A 75 4.03 9.76 15.18
N SER A 76 2.73 10.02 15.34
CA SER A 76 1.79 9.06 15.90
C SER A 76 1.53 7.84 15.01
N GLN A 77 1.82 7.92 13.70
CA GLN A 77 1.46 6.91 12.70
C GLN A 77 2.66 6.31 11.95
N PHE A 78 3.78 7.03 11.83
CA PHE A 78 4.91 6.61 11.01
C PHE A 78 6.26 6.79 11.72
N VAL A 79 7.24 6.04 11.24
CA VAL A 79 8.67 6.28 11.45
C VAL A 79 9.39 6.23 10.11
N VAL A 80 10.43 7.05 9.95
CA VAL A 80 11.33 7.01 8.78
C VAL A 80 12.75 6.76 9.26
N ILE A 81 13.38 5.71 8.73
CA ILE A 81 14.73 5.29 9.10
C ILE A 81 15.63 5.19 7.88
N SER A 82 16.94 5.20 8.08
CA SER A 82 17.90 4.76 7.06
C SER A 82 17.82 3.26 6.83
N ASP A 83 17.93 2.84 5.57
CA ASP A 83 18.17 1.44 5.25
C ASP A 83 19.61 1.05 5.66
N ILE A 84 19.77 -0.12 6.28
CA ILE A 84 21.07 -0.63 6.75
C ILE A 84 22.03 -0.96 5.58
N ALA A 85 21.49 -1.25 4.40
CA ALA A 85 22.21 -1.56 3.17
C ALA A 85 21.73 -0.59 2.07
N PRO A 86 22.17 0.68 2.11
CA PRO A 86 21.67 1.71 1.20
C PRO A 86 21.95 1.36 -0.26
N ALA A 87 20.92 1.48 -1.10
CA ALA A 87 21.00 1.14 -2.52
C ALA A 87 21.58 2.27 -3.39
N SER A 88 21.52 3.50 -2.87
CA SER A 88 22.00 4.76 -3.46
C SER A 88 22.45 5.71 -2.34
N THR A 89 22.81 6.95 -2.66
CA THR A 89 23.25 7.99 -1.71
C THR A 89 22.26 8.19 -0.56
N HIS A 90 20.97 8.22 -0.89
CA HIS A 90 19.87 8.24 0.06
C HIS A 90 19.07 6.97 -0.12
N HIS A 91 18.87 6.22 0.97
CA HIS A 91 17.95 5.09 1.01
C HIS A 91 17.23 5.09 2.36
N TYR A 92 15.96 5.49 2.36
CA TYR A 92 15.12 5.53 3.55
C TYR A 92 13.98 4.53 3.46
N LEU A 93 13.53 4.06 4.62
CA LEU A 93 12.37 3.22 4.80
C LEU A 93 11.30 4.00 5.56
N VAL A 94 10.15 4.21 4.94
CA VAL A 94 8.97 4.76 5.60
C VAL A 94 8.11 3.61 6.10
N ILE A 95 7.87 3.55 7.40
CA ILE A 95 7.28 2.41 8.09
C ILE A 95 6.05 2.91 8.88
N PRO A 96 4.83 2.37 8.65
CA PRO A 96 3.70 2.64 9.51
C PRO A 96 3.89 1.94 10.85
N LYS A 97 3.46 2.58 11.93
CA LYS A 97 3.47 1.99 13.28
C LYS A 97 2.46 0.86 13.41
N GLU A 98 1.38 0.90 12.63
CA GLU A 98 0.47 -0.23 12.46
C GLU A 98 1.21 -1.39 11.76
N HIS A 99 1.09 -2.60 12.31
CA HIS A 99 1.66 -3.78 11.70
C HIS A 99 0.79 -4.29 10.56
N ILE A 100 1.17 -3.94 9.34
CA ILE A 100 0.63 -4.49 8.09
C ILE A 100 1.73 -5.36 7.51
N ARG A 101 1.48 -6.66 7.27
CA ARG A 101 2.58 -7.58 6.89
C ARG A 101 3.30 -7.16 5.62
N ASP A 102 2.56 -6.81 4.57
CA ASP A 102 3.11 -6.46 3.26
C ASP A 102 2.03 -5.83 2.38
N VAL A 103 2.40 -5.44 1.15
CA VAL A 103 1.51 -4.77 0.18
C VAL A 103 0.25 -5.55 -0.18
N ARG A 104 0.22 -6.88 -0.02
CA ARG A 104 -0.96 -7.70 -0.32
C ARG A 104 -2.06 -7.56 0.74
N CYS A 105 -1.71 -7.01 1.90
CA CYS A 105 -2.67 -6.70 2.97
C CYS A 105 -3.30 -5.31 2.82
N LEU A 106 -2.91 -4.54 1.79
CA LEU A 106 -3.48 -3.23 1.50
C LEU A 106 -4.83 -3.35 0.79
N ASP A 107 -5.74 -2.44 1.13
CA ASP A 107 -7.04 -2.25 0.49
C ASP A 107 -7.31 -0.75 0.31
N ASP A 108 -8.48 -0.41 -0.22
CA ASP A 108 -8.90 0.96 -0.54
C ASP A 108 -8.83 1.93 0.66
N ARG A 109 -8.98 1.43 1.89
CA ARG A 109 -8.88 2.23 3.12
C ARG A 109 -7.45 2.71 3.40
N HIS A 110 -6.45 2.07 2.79
CA HIS A 110 -5.03 2.37 2.99
C HIS A 110 -4.47 3.37 1.98
N ILE A 111 -5.27 3.87 1.04
CA ILE A 111 -4.81 4.82 0.01
C ILE A 111 -4.14 6.04 0.66
N ASP A 112 -4.78 6.65 1.66
CA ASP A 112 -4.24 7.84 2.31
C ASP A 112 -2.99 7.54 3.15
N MET A 113 -2.90 6.35 3.74
CA MET A 113 -1.69 5.90 4.41
C MET A 113 -0.51 5.81 3.42
N VAL A 114 -0.71 5.21 2.25
CA VAL A 114 0.34 5.10 1.22
C VAL A 114 0.77 6.48 0.71
N ARG A 115 -0.16 7.43 0.56
CA ARG A 115 0.18 8.83 0.21
C ARG A 115 1.00 9.50 1.29
N GLN A 116 0.59 9.38 2.56
CA GLN A 116 1.33 9.92 3.69
C GLN A 116 2.74 9.32 3.79
N MET A 117 2.89 8.02 3.53
CA MET A 117 4.23 7.40 3.46
C MET A 117 5.12 8.09 2.42
N ALA A 118 4.61 8.36 1.22
CA ALA A 118 5.36 9.08 0.19
C ALA A 118 5.69 10.52 0.62
N ASP A 119 4.76 11.22 1.27
CA ASP A 119 4.96 12.59 1.74
C ASP A 119 6.03 12.67 2.84
N HIS A 120 6.02 11.75 3.82
CA HIS A 120 7.06 11.68 4.85
C HIS A 120 8.42 11.32 4.26
N GLY A 121 8.45 10.38 3.32
CA GLY A 121 9.65 10.03 2.56
C GLY A 121 10.24 11.22 1.82
N ARG A 122 9.39 12.00 1.14
CA ARG A 122 9.78 13.23 0.43
C ARG A 122 10.39 14.25 1.37
N LYS A 123 9.71 14.57 2.48
CA LYS A 123 10.18 15.54 3.47
C LYS A 123 11.56 15.18 3.99
N VAL A 124 11.77 13.92 4.37
CA VAL A 124 13.08 13.44 4.86
C VAL A 124 14.14 13.52 3.76
N LEU A 125 13.81 13.10 2.54
CA LEU A 125 14.74 13.15 1.42
C LEU A 125 15.21 14.57 1.11
N GLU A 126 14.28 15.51 0.97
CA GLU A 126 14.56 16.92 0.64
C GLU A 126 15.35 17.61 1.77
N LEU A 127 15.01 17.33 3.04
CA LEU A 127 15.75 17.84 4.19
C LEU A 127 17.23 17.37 4.19
N ARG A 128 17.51 16.21 3.58
CA ARG A 128 18.85 15.63 3.47
C ARG A 128 19.55 15.99 2.14
N GLY A 129 18.95 16.87 1.34
CA GLY A 129 19.52 17.36 0.09
C GLY A 129 19.29 16.45 -1.13
N GLY A 130 18.48 15.40 -0.98
CA GLY A 130 18.05 14.58 -2.11
C GLY A 130 16.93 15.25 -2.92
N LYS A 131 16.72 14.77 -4.15
CA LYS A 131 15.70 15.33 -5.05
C LYS A 131 14.60 14.32 -5.30
N TRP A 132 13.36 14.75 -5.09
CA TRP A 132 12.19 13.88 -5.28
C TRP A 132 12.02 13.37 -6.72
N ASP A 133 12.38 14.19 -7.71
CA ASP A 133 12.26 13.81 -9.13
C ASP A 133 13.28 12.76 -9.56
N GLU A 134 14.38 12.62 -8.81
CA GLU A 134 15.40 11.58 -9.02
C GLU A 134 15.19 10.40 -8.06
N CYS A 135 14.01 10.27 -7.46
CA CYS A 135 13.72 9.29 -6.44
C CYS A 135 12.91 8.09 -6.97
N ARG A 136 13.44 6.89 -6.71
CA ARG A 136 12.69 5.65 -6.80
C ARG A 136 11.92 5.42 -5.52
N ARG A 137 10.61 5.23 -5.63
CA ARG A 137 9.72 4.99 -4.49
C ARG A 137 8.81 3.81 -4.72
N GLY A 138 8.72 2.91 -3.75
CA GLY A 138 7.89 1.73 -3.90
C GLY A 138 8.10 0.68 -2.84
N PHE A 139 7.61 -0.50 -3.14
CA PHE A 139 7.51 -1.61 -2.21
C PHE A 139 8.01 -2.89 -2.86
N HIS A 140 8.69 -3.72 -2.07
CA HIS A 140 8.92 -5.09 -2.46
C HIS A 140 7.62 -5.91 -2.44
N PHE A 141 7.44 -6.77 -3.44
CA PHE A 141 6.28 -7.64 -3.57
C PHE A 141 6.66 -9.06 -3.14
N PRO A 142 5.89 -9.71 -2.24
CA PRO A 142 6.24 -11.04 -1.75
C PRO A 142 6.16 -12.11 -2.84
N PRO A 143 6.93 -13.21 -2.74
CA PRO A 143 7.68 -13.68 -1.57
C PRO A 143 9.03 -12.98 -1.34
N PHE A 144 9.39 -11.99 -2.15
CA PHE A 144 10.68 -11.30 -2.11
C PHE A 144 10.70 -10.11 -1.16
N ILE A 145 10.35 -10.33 0.10
CA ILE A 145 10.48 -9.33 1.17
C ILE A 145 11.48 -9.81 2.21
N SER A 146 12.33 -8.91 2.69
CA SER A 146 13.29 -9.21 3.77
C SER A 146 12.64 -9.14 5.15
N VAL A 147 11.69 -8.22 5.34
CA VAL A 147 10.97 -7.99 6.60
C VAL A 147 9.46 -8.00 6.34
N GLY A 148 8.74 -8.84 7.09
CA GLY A 148 7.27 -8.96 7.04
C GLY A 148 6.55 -7.84 7.77
N HIS A 149 6.86 -6.58 7.44
CA HIS A 149 6.15 -5.38 7.89
C HIS A 149 6.23 -4.37 6.77
N LEU A 150 5.12 -3.78 6.37
CA LEU A 150 5.02 -2.85 5.25
C LEU A 150 6.03 -1.70 5.38
N HIS A 151 6.83 -1.49 4.35
CA HIS A 151 7.78 -0.38 4.31
C HIS A 151 7.91 0.12 2.88
N MET A 152 7.86 1.44 2.71
CA MET A 152 8.13 2.07 1.43
C MET A 152 9.60 2.43 1.35
N HIS A 153 10.27 1.97 0.29
CA HIS A 153 11.61 2.40 -0.06
C HIS A 153 11.57 3.78 -0.69
N ILE A 154 12.48 4.66 -0.27
CA ILE A 154 12.75 5.97 -0.84
C ILE A 154 14.23 5.98 -1.21
N ILE A 155 14.57 5.83 -2.49
CA ILE A 155 15.94 5.67 -2.98
C ILE A 155 16.27 6.79 -3.95
N SER A 156 17.31 7.56 -3.67
CA SER A 156 17.70 8.72 -4.49
C SER A 156 19.21 9.00 -4.39
N PRO A 157 19.85 9.52 -5.46
CA PRO A 157 19.31 9.59 -6.81
C PRO A 157 19.29 8.20 -7.47
N GLU A 158 18.37 7.94 -8.40
CA GLU A 158 18.34 6.65 -9.10
C GLU A 158 19.63 6.37 -9.87
N SER A 159 20.26 7.42 -10.41
CA SER A 159 21.48 7.35 -11.21
C SER A 159 22.71 6.85 -10.44
N ALA A 160 22.69 6.90 -9.10
CA ALA A 160 23.78 6.41 -8.27
C ALA A 160 23.61 4.95 -7.84
N MET A 161 22.53 4.26 -8.25
CA MET A 161 22.38 2.83 -7.99
C MET A 161 23.37 2.00 -8.80
N SER A 162 23.88 0.93 -8.18
CA SER A 162 24.58 -0.11 -8.91
C SER A 162 23.62 -0.87 -9.84
N LYS A 163 24.12 -1.48 -10.92
CA LYS A 163 23.31 -2.31 -11.83
C LYS A 163 22.53 -3.43 -11.10
N ARG A 164 23.09 -3.97 -10.02
CA ARG A 164 22.41 -4.97 -9.18
C ARG A 164 21.21 -4.35 -8.47
N ASN A 165 21.39 -3.19 -7.85
CA ASN A 165 20.32 -2.49 -7.13
C ASN A 165 19.23 -2.01 -8.10
N GLU A 166 19.61 -1.51 -9.26
CA GLU A 166 18.68 -1.11 -10.32
C GLU A 166 17.75 -2.28 -10.72
N LEU A 167 18.29 -3.50 -10.81
CA LEU A 167 17.48 -4.70 -11.07
C LEU A 167 16.58 -5.05 -9.87
N THR A 168 17.09 -4.96 -8.64
CA THR A 168 16.33 -5.24 -7.41
C THR A 168 15.13 -4.30 -7.25
N PHE A 169 15.30 -3.01 -7.53
CA PHE A 169 14.25 -2.00 -7.33
C PHE A 169 13.49 -1.67 -8.62
N ARG A 170 13.64 -2.45 -9.68
CA ARG A 170 13.04 -2.16 -11.00
C ARG A 170 11.50 -2.11 -10.92
N ASN A 171 10.88 -1.00 -11.34
CA ASN A 171 9.44 -0.72 -11.16
C ASN A 171 8.52 -1.69 -11.90
N ASP A 172 8.98 -2.23 -13.02
CA ASP A 172 8.26 -3.17 -13.89
C ASP A 172 8.52 -4.64 -13.51
N SER A 173 9.20 -4.92 -12.40
CA SER A 173 9.53 -6.27 -11.97
C SER A 173 8.39 -6.98 -11.21
N TYR A 174 8.53 -8.29 -11.04
CA TYR A 174 7.60 -9.09 -10.24
C TYR A 174 7.80 -8.90 -8.73
N TRP A 175 8.93 -8.35 -8.30
CA TRP A 175 9.36 -8.27 -6.90
C TRP A 175 9.43 -6.84 -6.35
N PHE A 176 9.20 -5.82 -7.18
CA PHE A 176 9.13 -4.43 -6.75
C PHE A 176 8.07 -3.68 -7.56
N ARG A 177 7.22 -2.91 -6.88
CA ARG A 177 6.17 -2.07 -7.48
C ARG A 177 6.32 -0.64 -6.99
N SER A 178 6.14 0.33 -7.89
CA SER A 178 6.16 1.74 -7.51
C SER A 178 4.98 2.09 -6.61
N ALA A 179 5.15 3.12 -5.78
CA ALA A 179 4.07 3.63 -4.93
C ALA A 179 2.85 4.06 -5.77
N ASP A 180 3.09 4.67 -6.93
CA ASP A 180 2.04 5.13 -7.85
C ASP A 180 1.23 3.94 -8.41
N ALA A 181 1.90 2.84 -8.80
CA ALA A 181 1.21 1.63 -9.26
C ALA A 181 0.35 0.97 -8.16
N ILE A 182 0.82 1.00 -6.91
CA ILE A 182 0.02 0.53 -5.76
C ILE A 182 -1.19 1.44 -5.56
N LEU A 183 -1.03 2.76 -5.60
CA LEU A 183 -2.15 3.71 -5.48
C LEU A 183 -3.20 3.53 -6.58
N GLU A 184 -2.77 3.33 -7.83
CA GLU A 184 -3.66 3.03 -8.95
C GLU A 184 -4.41 1.69 -8.75
N MET A 185 -3.71 0.67 -8.24
CA MET A 185 -4.34 -0.61 -7.91
C MET A 185 -5.41 -0.43 -6.83
N LEU A 186 -5.10 0.24 -5.72
CA LEU A 186 -6.04 0.44 -4.61
C LEU A 186 -7.22 1.33 -5.01
N THR A 187 -7.00 2.36 -5.82
CA THR A 187 -8.06 3.25 -6.31
C THR A 187 -9.06 2.50 -7.19
N ARG A 188 -8.61 1.52 -7.99
CA ARG A 188 -9.49 0.66 -8.79
C ARG A 188 -10.38 -0.26 -7.95
N LEU A 189 -10.07 -0.46 -6.67
CA LEU A 189 -10.90 -1.25 -5.75
C LEU A 189 -12.05 -0.45 -5.16
N GLN A 190 -12.01 0.89 -5.23
CA GLN A 190 -13.10 1.71 -4.73
C GLN A 190 -14.36 1.43 -5.55
N PRO A 191 -15.50 1.11 -4.92
CA PRO A 191 -16.75 0.97 -5.65
C PRO A 191 -17.06 2.28 -6.36
N THR A 192 -17.32 2.20 -7.67
CA THR A 192 -17.76 3.36 -8.45
C THR A 192 -18.97 3.96 -7.75
N PRO A 193 -18.99 5.27 -7.42
CA PRO A 193 -20.19 5.88 -6.86
C PRO A 193 -21.30 5.72 -7.90
N SER A 194 -22.24 4.82 -7.60
CA SER A 194 -23.45 4.66 -8.37
C SER A 194 -24.11 6.03 -8.43
N ARG A 195 -24.32 6.52 -9.66
CA ARG A 195 -25.00 7.79 -9.95
C ARG A 195 -26.22 7.88 -9.02
N LEU A 196 -26.15 8.78 -8.04
CA LEU A 196 -27.28 9.15 -7.20
C LEU A 196 -28.45 9.44 -8.15
N GLN A 197 -29.40 8.50 -8.24
CA GLN A 197 -30.70 8.80 -8.79
C GLN A 197 -31.33 9.75 -7.78
N THR A 198 -31.20 11.05 -8.04
CA THR A 198 -32.00 12.05 -7.34
C THR A 198 -33.46 11.69 -7.54
N PRO A 199 -34.29 11.63 -6.49
CA PRO A 199 -35.73 11.52 -6.68
C PRO A 199 -36.17 12.73 -7.50
N SER A 200 -36.79 12.47 -8.65
CA SER A 200 -37.44 13.49 -9.46
C SER A 200 -38.47 14.21 -8.59
N SER A 201 -38.11 15.41 -8.15
CA SER A 201 -39.06 16.39 -7.67
C SER A 201 -39.67 17.04 -8.90
N ASP A 202 -40.87 16.63 -9.30
CA ASP A 202 -41.71 17.53 -10.07
C ASP A 202 -43.15 17.58 -9.57
N LYS A 203 -43.52 18.84 -9.38
CA LYS A 203 -44.72 19.38 -8.78
C LYS A 203 -45.88 19.19 -9.75
N ASN A 204 -47.03 18.80 -9.24
CA ASN A 204 -48.28 19.27 -9.82
C ASN A 204 -49.27 19.59 -8.70
N SER A 205 -49.33 20.88 -8.40
CA SER A 205 -50.31 21.49 -7.53
C SER A 205 -51.31 22.26 -8.39
N THR A 206 -52.57 22.14 -8.02
CA THR A 206 -53.66 23.11 -8.15
C THR A 206 -54.52 23.10 -9.42
N SER A 207 -55.79 22.73 -9.22
CA SER A 207 -56.94 23.55 -9.63
C SER A 207 -58.20 23.07 -8.89
N MET A 208 -58.52 23.74 -7.77
CA MET A 208 -59.87 23.72 -7.19
C MET A 208 -60.77 24.62 -8.03
N LEU A 209 -61.81 24.06 -8.63
CA LEU A 209 -62.92 24.80 -9.21
C LEU A 209 -64.04 24.93 -8.17
N ALA A 210 -64.19 26.13 -7.64
CA ALA A 210 -65.44 26.59 -7.02
C ALA A 210 -66.22 27.41 -8.05
N LYS A 211 -67.46 27.02 -8.36
CA LYS A 211 -68.62 27.91 -8.61
C LYS A 211 -69.91 27.13 -8.92
N LEU A 212 -70.90 27.38 -8.05
CA LEU A 212 -72.32 27.64 -8.30
C LEU A 212 -73.25 26.47 -8.73
N SER A 213 -74.03 25.99 -7.75
CA SER A 213 -75.49 26.16 -7.66
C SER A 213 -75.99 25.80 -6.27
#